data_AF-A0A2H3TW60-F1
#
_entry.id   AF-A0A2H3TW60-F1
#
_cell.length_a   1.000
_cell.length_b   1.000
_cell.length_c   1.000
_cell.angle_alpha   90.00
_cell.angle_beta   90.00
_cell.angle_gamma   90.00
#
_symmetry.space_group_name_H-M   'P 1'
#
loop_
_entity.id
_entity.type
_entity.pdbx_description
1 polymer ?
#
loop_
_entity_poly.entity_id
_entity_poly.type
_entity_poly.pdbx_seq_one_letter_code
_entity_poly.pdbx_strand_id
1 'polypeptide(L)'
;MLFVTPSNLIHRFSDSNRDDLSGNWSGDGKHDTELGSRAIPTDIWPALRESPVKDALDCILPMGITSENVAERYGISREDQDTFAVNSHLKAAEARAFGLFSDEIVPVTQKKPDGLGEVVVDTDDGIRP
;
A
#
# COMPACT_ATOMS: atom_id res chain seq x y z
N MET A 1 4.29 25.39 -43.15
CA MET A 1 3.88 26.79 -42.89
C MET A 1 2.89 26.75 -41.73
N LEU A 2 3.37 27.12 -40.55
CA LEU A 2 2.61 27.33 -39.30
C LEU A 2 2.11 28.79 -39.26
N PHE A 3 1.22 29.08 -38.30
CA PHE A 3 0.72 30.39 -37.80
C PHE A 3 -0.61 30.91 -38.41
N VAL A 4 -1.58 31.51 -37.68
CA VAL A 4 -2.03 31.57 -36.25
C VAL A 4 -3.17 32.62 -36.14
N THR A 5 -4.00 32.56 -35.07
CA THR A 5 -4.90 33.59 -34.43
C THR A 5 -6.42 33.62 -34.77
N PRO A 6 -7.27 34.28 -33.92
CA PRO A 6 -7.40 34.19 -32.45
C PRO A 6 -8.87 34.25 -31.93
N SER A 7 -9.06 34.06 -30.62
CA SER A 7 -10.11 34.64 -29.71
C SER A 7 -10.71 33.56 -28.78
N ASN A 8 -10.12 33.36 -27.60
CA ASN A 8 -10.45 34.03 -26.33
C ASN A 8 -11.78 33.54 -25.71
N LEU A 9 -11.72 32.53 -24.83
CA LEU A 9 -12.35 32.56 -23.48
C LEU A 9 -12.01 31.28 -22.68
N ILE A 10 -10.81 31.20 -22.09
CA ILE A 10 -10.57 30.32 -20.93
C ILE A 10 -10.03 31.23 -19.83
N HIS A 11 -10.85 31.36 -18.77
CA HIS A 11 -10.54 32.15 -17.59
C HIS A 11 -9.28 31.60 -16.93
N ARG A 12 -8.28 32.47 -16.76
CA ARG A 12 -7.09 32.26 -15.94
C ARG A 12 -7.52 32.04 -14.47
N PHE A 13 -7.38 30.82 -13.96
CA PHE A 13 -7.09 30.64 -12.54
C PHE A 13 -5.59 30.93 -12.37
N SER A 14 -5.28 32.09 -11.81
CA SER A 14 -3.92 32.59 -11.68
C SER A 14 -3.10 31.76 -10.69
N ASP A 15 -1.87 31.51 -11.11
CA ASP A 15 -0.76 30.93 -10.37
C ASP A 15 -0.44 31.70 -9.08
N SER A 16 -0.74 31.12 -7.91
CA SER A 16 -0.18 31.61 -6.64
C SER A 16 -0.06 30.52 -5.56
N ASN A 17 0.29 29.28 -5.90
CA ASN A 17 0.63 28.27 -4.88
C ASN A 17 1.56 27.15 -5.36
N ARG A 18 2.50 27.42 -6.29
CA ARG A 18 3.45 26.42 -6.82
C ARG A 18 4.84 26.44 -6.14
N ASP A 19 4.98 27.16 -5.03
CA ASP A 19 6.30 27.45 -4.46
C ASP A 19 6.53 26.93 -3.02
N ASP A 20 5.84 25.87 -2.56
CA ASP A 20 6.08 25.28 -1.22
C ASP A 20 6.57 23.81 -1.21
N LEU A 21 6.79 23.18 -2.37
CA LEU A 21 7.26 21.79 -2.44
C LEU A 21 8.79 21.62 -2.26
N SER A 22 9.49 22.62 -1.73
CA SER A 22 10.89 22.48 -1.27
C SER A 22 10.98 22.08 0.21
N GLY A 23 10.11 21.16 0.64
CA GLY A 23 10.17 20.50 1.94
C GLY A 23 11.09 19.29 1.86
N ASN A 24 12.23 19.40 2.54
CA ASN A 24 13.32 18.45 2.67
C ASN A 24 12.86 16.98 2.83
N TRP A 25 12.89 16.19 1.75
CA TRP A 25 12.71 14.73 1.81
C TRP A 25 14.03 14.08 2.25
N SER A 26 14.37 14.27 3.52
CA SER A 26 15.41 13.51 4.20
C SER A 26 14.87 12.11 4.48
N GLY A 27 15.10 11.20 3.55
CA GLY A 27 14.81 9.78 3.71
C GLY A 27 15.75 9.15 4.73
N ASP A 28 15.35 9.16 6.01
CA ASP A 28 15.89 8.23 6.99
C ASP A 28 15.23 6.87 6.76
N GLY A 29 15.95 5.97 6.08
CA GLY A 29 15.52 4.62 5.70
C GLY A 29 15.29 3.68 6.90
N LYS A 30 14.25 3.94 7.69
CA LYS A 30 13.79 3.11 8.81
C LYS A 30 12.24 3.11 8.91
N HIS A 31 11.55 2.78 7.82
CA HIS A 31 10.08 2.86 7.79
C HIS A 31 9.35 1.51 7.84
N ASP A 32 10.09 0.40 7.89
CA ASP A 32 9.57 -0.91 7.54
C ASP A 32 9.70 -1.97 8.66
N THR A 33 10.11 -1.59 9.87
CA THR A 33 10.34 -2.57 10.98
C THR A 33 9.45 -2.43 12.22
N GLU A 34 8.48 -1.51 12.26
CA GLU A 34 7.58 -1.36 13.43
C GLU A 34 6.12 -1.16 13.01
N LEU A 35 5.44 -2.26 12.67
CA LEU A 35 4.02 -2.26 12.25
C LEU A 35 3.03 -2.05 13.42
N GLY A 36 3.50 -2.04 14.68
CA GLY A 36 2.63 -2.11 15.86
C GLY A 36 2.08 -0.77 16.38
N SER A 37 2.75 0.35 16.11
CA SER A 37 2.48 1.63 16.81
C SER A 37 2.21 2.83 15.88
N ARG A 38 2.37 2.68 14.56
CA ARG A 38 2.15 3.72 13.54
C ARG A 38 0.88 3.53 12.69
N ALA A 39 -0.04 2.66 13.12
CA ALA A 39 -1.20 2.29 12.31
C ALA A 39 -2.25 3.42 12.16
N ILE A 40 -2.17 4.46 13.00
CA ILE A 40 -2.99 5.67 12.87
C ILE A 40 -2.16 6.74 12.15
N PRO A 41 -2.60 7.25 10.99
CA PRO A 41 -1.88 8.30 10.29
C PRO A 41 -1.73 9.55 11.18
N THR A 42 -0.49 10.02 11.36
CA THR A 42 -0.17 11.15 12.25
C THR A 42 -0.46 12.51 11.60
N ASP A 43 -0.31 12.59 10.28
CA ASP A 43 -0.59 13.79 9.47
C ASP A 43 -1.87 13.59 8.65
N ILE A 44 -3.01 13.74 9.32
CA ILE A 44 -4.33 13.74 8.67
C ILE A 44 -4.78 15.17 8.38
N TRP A 45 -5.46 15.35 7.24
CA TRP A 45 -6.06 16.63 6.88
C TRP A 45 -7.03 17.08 8.00
N PRO A 46 -6.92 18.31 8.55
CA PRO A 46 -7.72 18.73 9.70
C PRO A 46 -9.23 18.59 9.50
N ALA A 47 -9.72 18.87 8.30
CA ALA A 47 -11.14 18.74 7.99
C ALA A 47 -11.63 17.28 7.97
N LEU A 48 -10.73 16.30 7.78
CA LEU A 48 -11.08 14.88 7.88
C LEU A 48 -11.19 14.46 9.35
N ARG A 49 -10.28 14.96 10.20
CA ARG A 49 -10.25 14.69 11.64
C ARG A 49 -11.49 15.24 12.36
N GLU A 50 -11.95 16.41 11.94
CA GLU A 50 -13.07 17.13 12.54
C GLU A 50 -14.38 16.91 11.76
N SER A 51 -14.38 16.02 10.77
CA SER A 51 -15.54 15.79 9.91
C SER A 51 -16.73 15.26 10.74
N PRO A 52 -17.93 15.85 10.60
CA PRO A 52 -19.14 15.30 11.22
C PRO A 52 -19.67 14.06 10.46
N VAL A 53 -19.08 13.73 9.30
CA VAL A 53 -19.49 12.59 8.48
C VAL A 53 -18.77 11.33 8.96
N LYS A 54 -19.54 10.38 9.50
CA LYS A 54 -19.03 9.10 10.02
C LYS A 54 -18.16 8.36 9.00
N ASP A 55 -18.60 8.27 7.74
CA ASP A 55 -17.87 7.56 6.69
C ASP A 55 -16.49 8.17 6.43
N ALA A 56 -16.35 9.49 6.60
CA ALA A 56 -15.08 10.18 6.46
C ALA A 56 -14.14 9.88 7.64
N LEU A 57 -14.67 9.72 8.85
CA LEU A 57 -13.90 9.33 10.03
C LEU A 57 -13.48 7.86 9.99
N ASP A 58 -14.31 6.98 9.44
CA ASP A 58 -14.00 5.55 9.29
C ASP A 58 -12.77 5.33 8.39
N CYS A 59 -12.48 6.24 7.46
CA CYS A 59 -11.26 6.19 6.63
C CYS A 59 -9.95 6.34 7.43
N ILE A 60 -10.02 6.79 8.68
CA ILE A 60 -8.87 6.94 9.57
C ILE A 60 -8.62 5.65 10.37
N LEU A 61 -9.61 4.74 10.42
CA LEU A 61 -9.50 3.52 11.21
C LEU A 61 -8.43 2.59 10.62
N PRO A 62 -7.51 2.06 11.45
CA PRO A 62 -6.54 1.08 10.99
C PRO A 62 -7.23 -0.17 10.44
N MET A 63 -6.70 -0.72 9.34
CA MET A 63 -7.27 -1.90 8.69
C MET A 63 -7.33 -3.14 9.61
N GLY A 64 -6.45 -3.25 10.61
CA GLY A 64 -6.53 -4.31 11.62
C GLY A 64 -7.81 -4.19 12.47
N ILE A 65 -8.15 -2.98 12.90
CA ILE A 65 -9.36 -2.72 13.70
C ILE A 65 -10.62 -2.94 12.87
N THR A 66 -10.60 -2.58 11.58
CA THR A 66 -11.75 -2.87 10.70
C THR A 66 -11.93 -4.38 10.50
N SER A 67 -10.84 -5.15 10.43
CA SER A 67 -10.88 -6.62 10.40
C SER A 67 -11.48 -7.22 11.68
N GLU A 68 -11.07 -6.76 12.86
CA GLU A 68 -11.65 -7.21 14.15
C GLU A 68 -13.15 -6.88 14.26
N ASN A 69 -13.55 -5.68 13.81
CA ASN A 69 -14.96 -5.29 13.78
C ASN A 69 -15.80 -6.21 12.87
N VAL A 70 -15.22 -6.68 11.75
CA VAL A 70 -15.88 -7.65 10.86
C VAL A 70 -15.94 -9.02 11.52
N ALA A 71 -14.85 -9.48 12.14
CA ALA A 71 -14.80 -10.76 12.83
C ALA A 71 -15.85 -10.85 13.95
N GLU A 72 -16.00 -9.80 14.76
CA GLU A 72 -17.01 -9.74 15.82
C GLU A 72 -18.44 -9.74 15.23
N ARG A 73 -18.71 -8.92 14.20
CA ARG A 73 -20.04 -8.82 13.60
C ARG A 73 -20.54 -10.12 12.98
N TYR A 74 -19.65 -10.91 12.40
CA TYR A 74 -19.99 -12.17 11.74
C TYR A 74 -19.65 -13.41 12.58
N GLY A 75 -19.17 -13.23 13.81
CA GLY A 75 -18.83 -14.32 14.72
C GLY A 75 -17.72 -15.22 14.21
N ILE A 76 -16.73 -14.66 13.50
CA ILE A 76 -15.60 -15.43 12.95
C ILE A 76 -14.64 -15.76 14.09
N SER A 77 -14.52 -17.04 14.42
CA SER A 77 -13.65 -17.47 15.51
C SER A 77 -12.16 -17.32 15.14
N ARG A 78 -11.31 -17.25 16.16
CA ARG A 78 -9.85 -17.26 15.95
C ARG A 78 -9.39 -18.56 15.28
N GLU A 79 -10.01 -19.69 15.62
CA GLU A 79 -9.70 -20.99 15.03
C GLU A 79 -10.02 -21.03 13.53
N ASP A 80 -11.12 -20.41 13.11
CA ASP A 80 -11.47 -20.31 11.68
C ASP A 80 -10.47 -19.44 10.91
N GLN A 81 -10.03 -18.32 11.52
CA GLN A 81 -9.02 -17.43 10.93
C GLN A 81 -7.67 -18.15 10.76
N ASP A 82 -7.20 -18.85 11.79
CA ASP A 82 -5.95 -19.59 11.74
C ASP A 82 -6.03 -20.77 10.76
N THR A 83 -7.17 -21.47 10.72
CA THR A 83 -7.41 -22.57 9.76
C THR A 83 -7.37 -22.05 8.32
N PHE A 84 -7.97 -20.89 8.07
CA PHE A 84 -7.91 -20.25 6.75
C PHE A 84 -6.47 -19.87 6.38
N ALA A 85 -5.71 -19.29 7.31
CA ALA A 85 -4.32 -18.89 7.08
C ALA A 85 -3.43 -20.08 6.71
N VAL A 86 -3.51 -21.19 7.47
CA VAL A 86 -2.75 -22.42 7.18
C VAL A 86 -3.12 -22.97 5.81
N ASN A 87 -4.42 -23.08 5.52
CA ASN A 87 -4.90 -23.58 4.22
C ASN A 87 -4.44 -22.69 3.06
N SER A 88 -4.35 -21.38 3.26
CA SER A 88 -3.84 -20.43 2.26
C SER A 88 -2.37 -20.72 1.93
N HIS A 89 -1.53 -20.88 2.96
CA HIS A 89 -0.11 -21.18 2.76
C HIS A 89 0.12 -22.56 2.13
N LEU A 90 -0.65 -23.58 2.51
CA LEU A 90 -0.56 -24.91 1.90
C LEU A 90 -0.90 -24.86 0.40
N LYS A 91 -2.00 -24.19 0.02
CA LYS A 91 -2.38 -24.03 -1.40
C LYS A 91 -1.32 -23.28 -2.19
N ALA A 92 -0.75 -22.22 -1.62
CA ALA A 92 0.31 -21.46 -2.27
C ALA A 92 1.59 -22.30 -2.45
N ALA A 93 1.95 -23.13 -1.46
CA ALA A 93 3.08 -24.04 -1.56
C ALA A 93 2.88 -25.11 -2.64
N GLU A 94 1.68 -25.68 -2.73
CA GLU A 94 1.32 -26.63 -3.80
C GLU A 94 1.38 -25.96 -5.17
N ALA A 95 0.76 -24.78 -5.34
CA ALA A 95 0.78 -24.04 -6.60
C ALA A 95 2.21 -23.72 -7.08
N ARG A 96 3.10 -23.36 -6.15
CA ARG A 96 4.53 -23.18 -6.42
C ARG A 96 5.20 -24.49 -6.85
N ALA A 97 4.93 -25.60 -6.17
CA ALA A 97 5.49 -26.91 -6.53
C ALA A 97 5.04 -27.39 -7.92
N PHE A 98 3.81 -27.06 -8.30
CA PHE A 98 3.26 -27.36 -9.64
C PHE A 98 3.66 -26.34 -10.72
N GLY A 99 4.39 -25.28 -10.36
CA GLY A 99 4.84 -24.26 -11.32
C GLY A 99 3.72 -23.38 -11.87
N LEU A 100 2.58 -23.28 -11.17
CA LEU A 100 1.42 -22.51 -11.65
C LEU A 100 1.70 -21.00 -11.73
N PHE A 101 2.69 -20.52 -10.97
CA PHE A 101 3.09 -19.10 -10.96
C PHE A 101 4.12 -18.74 -12.04
N SER A 102 4.68 -19.72 -12.75
CA SER A 102 5.75 -19.47 -13.73
C SER A 102 5.30 -18.64 -14.94
N ASP A 103 4.02 -18.68 -15.28
CA ASP A 103 3.46 -17.92 -16.41
C ASP A 103 3.08 -16.47 -16.03
N GLU A 104 2.92 -16.17 -14.73
CA GLU A 104 2.49 -14.84 -14.25
C GLU A 104 3.59 -14.02 -13.57
N ILE A 105 4.59 -14.68 -12.96
CA ILE A 105 5.70 -13.98 -12.30
C ILE A 105 6.73 -13.52 -13.34
N VAL A 106 6.95 -12.22 -13.41
CA VAL A 106 8.05 -11.62 -14.18
C VAL A 106 9.28 -11.51 -13.28
N PRO A 107 10.41 -12.15 -13.62
CA PRO A 107 11.63 -12.10 -12.80
C PRO A 107 12.18 -10.68 -12.68
N VAL A 108 12.54 -10.27 -11.46
CA VAL A 108 13.13 -8.96 -11.18
C VAL A 108 14.55 -9.13 -10.66
N THR A 109 15.50 -8.48 -11.31
CA THR A 109 16.90 -8.43 -10.84
C THR A 109 17.07 -7.29 -9.84
N GLN A 110 17.51 -7.62 -8.63
CA GLN A 110 17.82 -6.65 -7.59
C GLN A 110 19.27 -6.78 -7.15
N LYS A 111 19.85 -5.67 -6.70
CA LYS A 111 21.15 -5.72 -6.01
C LYS A 111 20.94 -6.27 -4.62
N LYS A 112 21.83 -7.17 -4.20
CA LYS A 112 21.79 -7.68 -2.84
C LYS A 112 22.00 -6.54 -1.83
N PRO A 113 21.42 -6.62 -0.62
CA PRO A 113 21.61 -5.61 0.42
C PRO A 113 23.08 -5.39 0.84
N ASP A 114 23.93 -6.41 0.65
CA ASP A 114 25.37 -6.35 0.91
C ASP A 114 26.17 -5.63 -0.21
N GLY A 115 25.51 -5.26 -1.32
CA GLY A 115 26.13 -4.64 -2.49
C GLY A 115 27.01 -5.59 -3.32
N LEU A 116 27.10 -6.86 -2.94
CA LEU A 116 28.00 -7.85 -3.55
C LEU A 116 27.25 -8.75 -4.53
N GLY A 117 26.76 -8.12 -5.59
CA GLY A 117 26.17 -8.78 -6.74
C GLY A 117 24.66 -8.62 -6.87
N GLU A 118 24.12 -9.30 -7.88
CA GLU A 118 22.71 -9.25 -8.23
C GLU A 118 22.03 -10.57 -7.83
N VAL A 119 20.76 -10.48 -7.46
CA VAL A 119 19.86 -11.60 -7.20
C VAL A 119 18.65 -11.45 -8.11
N VAL A 120 18.29 -12.52 -8.81
CA VAL A 120 17.04 -12.59 -9.56
C VAL A 120 15.98 -13.12 -8.60
N VAL A 121 14.92 -12.35 -8.42
CA VAL A 121 13.74 -12.74 -7.63
C VAL A 121 12.65 -13.13 -8.62
N ASP A 122 12.32 -14.41 -8.65
CA ASP A 122 11.34 -15.04 -9.54
C ASP A 122 10.30 -15.88 -8.78
N THR A 123 10.33 -15.85 -7.45
CA THR A 123 9.44 -16.62 -6.59
C THR A 123 9.04 -15.82 -5.35
N ASP A 124 7.82 -16.06 -4.85
CA ASP A 124 7.32 -15.42 -3.63
C ASP A 124 8.06 -15.92 -2.38
N ASP A 125 8.54 -14.97 -1.56
CA ASP A 125 9.12 -15.27 -0.24
C ASP A 125 8.03 -15.43 0.84
N GLY A 126 6.82 -14.92 0.64
CA GLY A 126 5.78 -14.93 1.68
C GLY A 126 5.20 -16.32 2.04
N ILE A 127 5.48 -17.35 1.24
CA ILE A 127 4.93 -18.69 1.45
C ILE A 127 5.67 -19.40 2.58
N ARG A 128 4.93 -19.83 3.61
CA ARG A 128 5.42 -20.54 4.81
C ARG A 128 4.57 -21.81 5.02
N PRO A 129 4.96 -22.94 4.42
CA PRO A 129 4.22 -24.21 4.52
C PRO A 129 4.35 -24.87 5.90
#